data_AF-X1INB8-F1
#
_entry.id   AF-X1INB8-F1
#
_cell.length_a   1.000
_cell.length_b   1.000
_cell.length_c   1.000
_cell.angle_alpha   90.00
_cell.angle_beta   90.00
_cell.angle_gamma   90.00
#
_symmetry.space_group_name_H-M   'P 1'
#
loop_
_entity.id
_entity.type
_entity.pdbx_description
1 polymer ?
#
loop_
_entity_poly.entity_id
_entity_poly.type
_entity_poly.pdbx_seq_one_letter_code
_entity_poly.pdbx_strand_id
1 'polypeptide(L)' 'MRSEMGVAPEKRIDLYLKSPHKEKLNLLRENRSYIANLVRTEKLIIGEKIAKPTGSISSLVDDIDIFIP' A
#
# COMPACT_ATOMS: atom_id res chain seq x y z
N MET A 1 -6.34 9.38 3.44
CA MET A 1 -6.58 7.92 3.57
C MET A 1 -6.74 7.45 5.02
N ARG A 2 -5.70 7.34 5.86
CA ARG A 2 -5.88 6.83 7.25
C ARG A 2 -6.86 7.68 8.10
N SER A 3 -6.72 9.00 8.03
CA SER A 3 -7.61 9.94 8.71
C SER A 3 -9.05 9.87 8.20
N GLU A 4 -9.26 9.55 6.92
CA GLU A 4 -10.61 9.36 6.34
C GLU A 4 -11.28 8.10 6.86
N MET A 5 -10.51 7.08 7.24
CA MET A 5 -11.01 5.84 7.83
C MET A 5 -11.12 5.89 9.36
N GLY A 6 -10.78 7.02 10.00
CA GLY A 6 -10.71 7.12 11.46
C GLY A 6 -9.67 6.19 12.09
N VAL A 7 -8.67 5.74 11.32
CA VAL A 7 -7.63 4.84 11.80
C VAL A 7 -6.56 5.65 12.52
N ALA A 8 -6.34 5.33 13.81
CA ALA A 8 -5.28 5.92 14.60
C ALA A 8 -3.92 5.76 13.89
N PRO A 9 -3.05 6.79 13.88
CA PRO A 9 -1.72 6.71 13.27
C PRO A 9 -0.89 5.53 13.79
N GLU A 10 -1.16 5.13 15.04
CA GLU A 10 -0.41 4.10 15.74
C GLU A 10 -0.79 2.68 15.37
N LYS A 11 -2.00 2.51 14.82
CA LYS A 11 -2.53 1.21 14.44
C LYS A 11 -1.76 0.69 13.22
N ARG A 12 -1.37 -0.58 13.30
CA ARG A 12 -0.80 -1.29 12.16
C ARG A 12 -1.90 -1.68 11.17
N ILE A 13 -1.61 -1.55 9.87
CA ILE A 13 -2.56 -1.87 8.79
C ILE A 13 -1.92 -2.77 7.74
N ASP A 14 -2.76 -3.43 6.96
CA ASP A 14 -2.33 -4.08 5.73
C ASP A 14 -2.29 -3.06 4.59
N LEU A 15 -1.21 -3.09 3.81
CA LEU A 15 -0.99 -2.20 2.67
C LEU A 15 -0.71 -3.03 1.42
N TYR A 16 -1.43 -2.69 0.36
CA TYR A 16 -1.32 -3.32 -0.94
C TYR A 16 -0.95 -2.26 -1.97
N LEU A 17 0.16 -2.47 -2.67
CA LEU A 17 0.66 -1.57 -3.71
C LEU A 17 0.70 -2.31 -5.04
N LYS A 18 -0.05 -1.81 -6.01
CA LYS A 18 -0.15 -2.40 -7.35
C LYS A 18 0.28 -1.41 -8.39
N SER A 19 1.10 -1.86 -9.34
CA SER A 19 1.50 -1.04 -10.49
C SER A 19 1.69 -1.94 -11.72
N PRO A 20 1.29 -1.51 -12.92
CA PRO A 20 1.59 -2.23 -14.15
C PRO A 20 3.07 -2.11 -14.56
N HIS A 21 3.82 -1.18 -13.95
CA HIS A 21 5.21 -0.90 -14.33
C HIS A 21 6.22 -1.65 -13.46
N LYS A 22 7.04 -2.50 -14.10
CA LYS A 22 8.09 -3.28 -13.42
C LYS A 22 9.12 -2.41 -12.69
N GLU A 23 9.49 -1.26 -13.27
CA GLU A 23 10.42 -0.30 -12.67
C GLU A 23 9.88 0.26 -11.35
N LYS A 24 8.60 0.66 -11.33
CA LYS A 24 7.92 1.13 -10.11
C LYS A 24 7.82 0.02 -9.06
N LEU A 25 7.49 -1.22 -9.47
CA LEU A 25 7.49 -2.36 -8.55
C LEU A 25 8.85 -2.64 -7.93
N ASN A 26 9.94 -2.50 -8.70
CA ASN A 26 11.30 -2.65 -8.19
C ASN A 26 11.62 -1.55 -7.17
N LEU A 27 11.33 -0.29 -7.50
CA LEU A 27 11.52 0.83 -6.58
C LEU A 27 10.77 0.64 -5.25
N LEU A 28 9.51 0.18 -5.32
CA LEU A 28 8.71 -0.11 -4.12
C LEU A 28 9.28 -1.27 -3.30
N ARG A 29 9.87 -2.29 -3.95
CA ARG A 29 10.51 -3.42 -3.27
C ARG A 29 11.83 -3.05 -2.63
N GLU A 30 12.64 -2.25 -3.30
CA GLU A 30 13.90 -1.70 -2.76
C GLU A 30 13.63 -0.86 -1.50
N ASN A 31 12.53 -0.10 -1.51
CA ASN A 31 12.13 0.74 -0.38
C ASN A 31 11.13 0.07 0.58
N ARG A 32 10.95 -1.26 0.49
CA ARG A 32 9.92 -1.99 1.25
C ARG A 32 10.01 -1.76 2.75
N SER A 33 11.22 -1.81 3.33
CA SER A 33 11.43 -1.62 4.76
C SER A 33 11.07 -0.19 5.19
N TYR A 34 11.48 0.80 4.40
CA TYR A 34 11.16 2.20 4.65
C TYR A 34 9.64 2.45 4.65
N ILE A 35 8.94 1.95 3.63
CA ILE A 35 7.49 2.06 3.52
C ILE A 35 6.81 1.37 4.70
N ALA A 36 7.21 0.13 5.02
CA ALA A 36 6.61 -0.64 6.10
C ALA A 36 6.75 0.03 7.47
N ASN A 37 7.91 0.64 7.73
CA ASN A 37 8.19 1.31 9.00
C ASN A 37 7.46 2.66 9.08
N LEU A 38 7.53 3.48 8.04
CA LEU A 38 6.90 4.80 8.01
C LEU A 38 5.37 4.69 8.13
N VAL A 39 4.79 3.74 7.39
CA VAL A 39 3.35 3.51 7.40
C VAL A 39 2.95 2.64 8.60
N ARG A 40 3.87 2.01 9.34
CA ARG A 40 3.55 1.01 10.38
C ARG A 40 2.65 -0.09 9.80
N THR A 41 3.07 -0.77 8.74
CA THR A 41 2.28 -1.85 8.14
C THR A 41 2.45 -3.16 8.89
N GLU A 42 1.38 -3.93 9.06
CA GLU A 42 1.45 -5.34 9.49
C GLU A 42 1.87 -6.22 8.32
N LYS A 43 1.23 -6.02 7.16
CA LYS A 43 1.54 -6.69 5.91
C LYS A 43 1.72 -5.67 4.78
N LEU A 44 2.77 -5.86 3.97
CA LEU A 44 3.01 -5.09 2.76
C LEU A 44 3.11 -6.04 1.56
N ILE A 45 2.13 -5.94 0.65
CA ILE A 45 2.06 -6.72 -0.59
C ILE A 45 2.30 -5.79 -1.79
N ILE A 46 3.27 -6.13 -2.63
CA ILE A 46 3.66 -5.34 -3.80
C ILE A 46 3.64 -6.24 -5.04
N GLY A 47 2.86 -5.89 -6.06
CA GLY A 47 2.72 -6.73 -7.25
C GLY A 47 1.89 -6.13 -8.38
N GLU A 48 2.08 -6.66 -9.59
CA GLU A 48 1.41 -6.17 -10.79
C GLU A 48 -0.09 -6.52 -10.85
N LYS A 49 -0.43 -7.69 -10.31
CA LYS A 49 -1.77 -8.28 -10.36
C LYS A 49 -2.28 -8.54 -8.95
N ILE A 50 -2.59 -7.48 -8.22
CA ILE A 50 -3.24 -7.55 -6.91
C ILE A 50 -4.74 -7.28 -7.08
N ALA A 51 -5.57 -8.17 -6.57
CA ALA A 51 -7.00 -7.92 -6.46
C ALA A 51 -7.25 -6.89 -5.35
N LYS A 52 -8.07 -5.87 -5.62
CA LYS A 52 -8.51 -4.90 -4.61
C LYS A 52 -9.23 -5.64 -3.48
N PRO A 53 -8.78 -5.53 -2.21
CA PRO A 53 -9.47 -6.16 -1.09
C PRO A 53 -10.90 -5.61 -0.92
N THR A 54 -11.86 -6.47 -0.57
CA THR A 54 -13.24 -6.06 -0.29
C THR A 54 -13.27 -5.07 0.88
N GLY A 55 -14.03 -3.98 0.75
CA GLY A 55 -14.14 -2.95 1.79
C GLY A 55 -12.96 -1.98 1.88
N SER A 56 -11.96 -2.09 1.00
CA SER A 56 -10.78 -1.23 1.06
C SER A 56 -11.01 0.20 0.55
N ILE A 57 -10.35 1.15 1.21
CA ILE A 57 -10.09 2.46 0.60
C ILE A 57 -9.00 2.30 -0.44
N SER A 58 -9.13 3.05 -1.54
CA SER A 58 -8.18 3.00 -2.65
C SER A 58 -7.77 4.38 -3.10
N SER A 59 -6.54 4.51 -3.58
CA SER A 59 -6.05 5.71 -4.23
C SER A 59 -5.03 5.37 -5.31
N LEU A 60 -4.87 6.25 -6.28
CA LEU A 60 -3.93 6.11 -7.37
C LEU A 60 -2.91 7.25 -7.29
N VAL A 61 -1.63 6.91 -7.19
CA VAL A 61 -0.53 7.88 -7.19
C VAL A 61 0.53 7.37 -8.16
N ASP A 62 0.81 8.15 -9.22
CA ASP A 62 1.85 7.82 -10.20
C ASP A 62 1.76 6.35 -10.67
N ASP A 63 0.61 5.94 -11.22
CA ASP A 63 0.32 4.57 -11.69
C ASP A 63 0.54 3.47 -10.63
N ILE A 64 0.51 3.83 -9.35
CA ILE A 64 0.52 2.92 -8.23
C ILE A 64 -0.84 2.99 -7.55
N ASP A 65 -1.61 1.93 -7.71
CA ASP A 65 -2.81 1.65 -6.95
C ASP A 65 -2.42 1.30 -5.50
N ILE A 66 -2.97 2.04 -4.54
CA ILE A 66 -2.77 1.85 -3.10
C ILE A 66 -4.09 1.36 -2.51
N PHE A 67 -4.08 0.24 -1.80
CA PHE A 67 -5.25 -0.26 -1.07
C PHE A 67 -4.93 -0.47 0.41
N ILE A 68 -5.86 -0.06 1.27
CA ILE A 68 -5.86 -0.39 2.70
C ILE A 68 -7.26 -0.91 3.07
N PRO A 69 -7.38 -2.16 3.54
CA PRO A 69 -8.64 -2.76 3.99
C PRO A 69 -9.22 -2.07 5.23
#